data_AF-A0A383AKN6-F1
#
_entry.id   AF-A0A383AKN6-F1
#
_cell.length_a   1.000
_cell.length_b   1.000
_cell.length_c   1.000
_cell.angle_alpha   90.00
_cell.angle_beta   90.00
_cell.angle_gamma   90.00
#
_symmetry.space_group_name_H-M   'P 1'
#
loop_
_entity.id
_entity.type
_entity.pdbx_description
1 polymer ?
#
loop_
_entity_poly.entity_id
_entity_poly.type
_entity_poly.pdbx_seq_one_letter_code
_entity_poly.pdbx_strand_id
1 'polypeptide(L)'
;YTENEAATVIDNTITITDDDDIEIDGGTVTISTGFTTGDILEFTTQNDINGTYDSSTGVLTISGTASLSEYETALQSITYHSTSEDPTITSFNRTITWEVTDADSDGAGAEISTAVTSTITITPINDPPVMTADATLDYTENEAATVIDNTITITDADDIEIDGGTVTISSGFTEGDTLILGNPGSLDTTFSNNVLTITGTGSLNNYRDALRSITYHSTSEDPTITSFNRIISWTVTDANSEILGAEISTA
;
A
#
# COMPACT_ATOMS: atom_id res chain seq x y z
N TYR A 1 -13.17 9.16 1.81
CA TYR A 1 -12.40 8.36 2.76
C TYR A 1 -10.95 8.57 2.45
N THR A 2 -10.14 8.99 3.41
CA THR A 2 -8.68 9.03 3.25
C THR A 2 -8.12 7.72 3.77
N GLU A 3 -7.07 7.20 3.13
CA GLU A 3 -6.33 6.07 3.67
C GLU A 3 -5.93 6.25 5.13
N ASN A 4 -5.94 5.16 5.89
CA ASN A 4 -5.67 5.13 7.33
C ASN A 4 -6.64 5.98 8.20
N GLU A 5 -7.70 6.52 7.60
CA GLU A 5 -8.78 7.18 8.33
C GLU A 5 -9.62 6.17 9.11
N ALA A 6 -10.22 6.63 10.21
CA ALA A 6 -11.22 5.84 10.92
C ALA A 6 -12.45 5.58 10.04
N ALA A 7 -13.23 4.55 10.40
CA ALA A 7 -14.45 4.18 9.69
C ALA A 7 -15.40 5.40 9.55
N THR A 8 -15.86 5.64 8.31
CA THR A 8 -16.64 6.84 7.95
C THR A 8 -18.01 6.46 7.42
N VAL A 9 -19.06 7.15 7.86
CA VAL A 9 -20.43 6.92 7.38
C VAL A 9 -20.51 7.11 5.87
N ILE A 10 -21.10 6.14 5.18
CA ILE A 10 -21.16 6.14 3.71
C ILE A 10 -22.22 7.13 3.22
N ASP A 11 -23.44 7.02 3.75
CA ASP A 11 -24.58 7.83 3.33
C ASP A 11 -25.60 7.93 4.47
N ASN A 12 -25.66 9.10 5.11
CA ASN A 12 -26.61 9.37 6.19
C ASN A 12 -27.94 9.95 5.70
N THR A 13 -28.21 9.88 4.39
CA THR A 13 -29.40 10.46 3.75
C THR A 13 -30.34 9.42 3.14
N ILE A 14 -30.01 8.13 3.28
CA ILE A 14 -30.83 7.00 2.80
C ILE A 14 -32.23 7.09 3.39
N THR A 15 -33.25 6.97 2.56
CA THR A 15 -34.66 6.89 2.97
C THR A 15 -35.30 5.63 2.42
N ILE A 16 -36.23 5.06 3.15
CA ILE A 16 -37.02 3.88 2.76
C ILE A 16 -38.49 4.28 2.78
N THR A 17 -39.18 3.97 1.69
CA THR A 17 -40.62 4.11 1.60
C THR A 17 -41.18 2.83 1.02
N ASP A 18 -42.24 2.34 1.64
CA ASP A 18 -43.04 1.25 1.13
C ASP A 18 -44.52 1.61 1.32
N ASP A 19 -45.33 1.38 0.29
CA ASP A 19 -46.75 1.74 0.29
C ASP A 19 -47.62 0.62 0.86
N ASP A 20 -47.16 -0.63 0.75
CA ASP A 20 -47.92 -1.84 1.08
C ASP A 20 -47.40 -2.46 2.39
N ASP A 21 -46.10 -2.32 2.67
CA ASP A 21 -45.42 -2.86 3.86
C ASP A 21 -45.00 -1.79 4.88
N ILE A 22 -44.99 -2.17 6.16
CA ILE A 22 -44.55 -1.29 7.27
C ILE A 22 -43.25 -1.75 7.93
N GLU A 23 -42.77 -2.94 7.55
CA GLU A 23 -41.59 -3.61 8.10
C GLU A 23 -40.69 -4.13 6.97
N ILE A 24 -39.38 -4.18 7.24
CA ILE A 24 -38.34 -4.73 6.37
C ILE A 24 -37.75 -5.95 7.09
N ASP A 25 -37.46 -7.03 6.37
CA ASP A 25 -36.91 -8.27 6.94
C ASP A 25 -35.40 -8.43 6.73
N GLY A 26 -34.83 -7.73 5.75
CA GLY A 26 -33.40 -7.77 5.49
C GLY A 26 -32.94 -6.90 4.34
N GLY A 27 -31.70 -7.11 3.92
CA GLY A 27 -31.12 -6.41 2.79
C GLY A 27 -29.66 -6.75 2.57
N THR A 28 -29.10 -6.19 1.51
CA THR A 28 -27.67 -6.24 1.23
C THR A 28 -27.11 -4.85 0.95
N VAL A 29 -25.90 -4.63 1.43
CA VAL A 29 -25.08 -3.47 1.11
C VAL A 29 -23.78 -3.99 0.53
N THR A 30 -23.55 -3.73 -0.74
CA THR A 30 -22.49 -4.39 -1.52
C THR A 30 -21.53 -3.37 -2.10
N ILE A 31 -20.22 -3.61 -1.97
CA ILE A 31 -19.20 -2.91 -2.75
C ILE A 31 -19.23 -3.48 -4.18
N SER A 32 -20.15 -2.98 -5.00
CA SER A 32 -20.48 -3.58 -6.31
C SER A 32 -19.44 -3.30 -7.38
N THR A 33 -18.68 -2.21 -7.24
CA THR A 33 -17.52 -1.94 -8.11
C THR A 33 -16.35 -1.39 -7.31
N GLY A 34 -15.15 -1.70 -7.77
CA GLY A 34 -13.90 -1.19 -7.21
C GLY A 34 -13.47 -1.85 -5.90
N PHE A 35 -14.13 -2.93 -5.47
CA PHE A 35 -13.76 -3.69 -4.26
C PHE A 35 -12.28 -4.05 -4.26
N THR A 36 -11.59 -3.69 -3.18
CA THR A 36 -10.19 -4.03 -2.91
C THR A 36 -10.14 -4.90 -1.66
N THR A 37 -9.19 -5.85 -1.61
CA THR A 37 -8.97 -6.66 -0.40
C THR A 37 -8.61 -5.75 0.77
N GLY A 38 -9.31 -5.91 1.90
CA GLY A 38 -9.14 -5.04 3.06
C GLY A 38 -10.23 -3.98 3.20
N ASP A 39 -11.06 -3.76 2.17
CA ASP A 39 -12.28 -2.99 2.34
C ASP A 39 -13.22 -3.68 3.35
N ILE A 40 -13.92 -2.88 4.15
CA ILE A 40 -14.86 -3.33 5.18
C ILE A 40 -16.08 -2.42 5.18
N LEU A 41 -17.27 -3.03 5.19
CA LEU A 41 -18.52 -2.36 5.54
C LEU A 41 -18.86 -2.73 6.98
N GLU A 42 -18.74 -1.77 7.90
CA GLU A 42 -19.00 -2.03 9.31
C GLU A 42 -20.45 -1.71 9.67
N PHE A 43 -21.04 -2.59 10.48
CA PHE A 43 -22.36 -2.42 11.03
C PHE A 43 -22.41 -2.92 12.46
N THR A 44 -22.98 -2.11 13.35
CA THR A 44 -23.25 -2.51 14.74
C THR A 44 -24.70 -2.94 14.85
N THR A 45 -24.95 -4.15 15.37
CA THR A 45 -26.29 -4.66 15.65
C THR A 45 -27.10 -3.64 16.46
N GLN A 46 -28.28 -3.32 15.97
CA GLN A 46 -29.20 -2.35 16.58
C GLN A 46 -30.63 -2.65 16.11
N ASN A 47 -31.63 -2.27 16.92
CA ASN A 47 -33.05 -2.45 16.57
C ASN A 47 -33.39 -3.89 16.13
N ASP A 48 -32.75 -4.89 16.76
CA ASP A 48 -32.84 -6.32 16.40
C ASP A 48 -32.37 -6.68 14.97
N ILE A 49 -31.78 -5.73 14.24
CA ILE A 49 -31.14 -5.92 12.93
C ILE A 49 -29.68 -6.35 13.16
N ASN A 50 -29.30 -7.47 12.55
CA ASN A 50 -27.94 -8.01 12.58
C ASN A 50 -27.26 -7.81 11.23
N GLY A 51 -25.94 -7.61 11.22
CA GLY A 51 -25.13 -7.52 10.01
C GLY A 51 -24.03 -8.57 9.99
N THR A 52 -23.77 -9.15 8.81
CA THR A 52 -22.62 -10.04 8.57
C THR A 52 -21.92 -9.62 7.27
N TYR A 53 -20.66 -9.23 7.38
CA TYR A 53 -19.83 -8.84 6.24
C TYR A 53 -18.98 -10.02 5.75
N ASP A 54 -19.02 -10.27 4.44
CA ASP A 54 -18.12 -11.19 3.77
C ASP A 54 -16.97 -10.41 3.10
N SER A 55 -15.81 -10.44 3.75
CA SER A 55 -14.59 -9.75 3.30
C SER A 55 -13.97 -10.34 2.03
N SER A 56 -14.50 -11.44 1.48
CA SER A 56 -14.04 -11.99 0.21
C SER A 56 -14.87 -11.49 -0.98
N THR A 57 -16.10 -11.06 -0.72
CA THR A 57 -17.06 -10.65 -1.76
C THR A 57 -17.48 -9.19 -1.65
N GLY A 58 -17.20 -8.52 -0.53
CA GLY A 58 -17.58 -7.12 -0.32
C GLY A 58 -19.06 -6.92 0.01
N VAL A 59 -19.76 -7.98 0.45
CA VAL A 59 -21.20 -7.97 0.73
C VAL A 59 -21.44 -7.94 2.24
N LEU A 60 -22.13 -6.90 2.71
CA LEU A 60 -22.75 -6.85 4.03
C LEU A 60 -24.20 -7.30 3.90
N THR A 61 -24.54 -8.44 4.51
CA THR A 61 -25.94 -8.90 4.63
C THR A 61 -26.50 -8.39 5.95
N ILE A 62 -27.62 -7.68 5.90
CA ILE A 62 -28.39 -7.27 7.08
C ILE A 62 -29.68 -8.08 7.16
N SER A 63 -30.10 -8.43 8.38
CA SER A 63 -31.25 -9.31 8.61
C SER A 63 -31.94 -9.03 9.94
N GLY A 64 -33.25 -9.26 9.98
CA GLY A 64 -34.11 -9.11 11.15
C GLY A 64 -35.30 -8.21 10.82
N THR A 65 -36.50 -8.62 11.22
CA THR A 65 -37.72 -7.83 10.96
C THR A 65 -37.77 -6.58 11.84
N ALA A 66 -37.85 -5.39 11.24
CA ALA A 66 -37.97 -4.12 11.95
C ALA A 66 -38.73 -3.07 11.13
N SER A 67 -39.15 -1.96 11.75
CA SER A 67 -39.89 -0.90 11.05
C SER A 67 -39.04 -0.18 9.99
N LEU A 68 -39.71 0.46 9.01
CA LEU A 68 -39.04 1.29 7.99
C LEU A 68 -38.02 2.27 8.61
N SER A 69 -38.40 3.01 9.65
CA SER A 69 -37.54 4.02 10.28
C SER A 69 -36.35 3.43 11.03
N GLU A 70 -36.47 2.21 11.55
CA GLU A 70 -35.37 1.51 12.21
C GLU A 70 -34.36 1.01 11.18
N TYR A 71 -34.83 0.53 10.03
CA TYR A 71 -33.97 0.18 8.90
C TYR A 71 -33.30 1.39 8.26
N GLU A 72 -33.99 2.53 8.12
CA GLU A 72 -33.35 3.78 7.69
C GLU A 72 -32.20 4.16 8.64
N THR A 73 -32.45 4.14 9.95
CA THR A 73 -31.42 4.42 10.97
C THR A 73 -30.25 3.44 10.87
N ALA A 74 -30.54 2.15 10.64
CA ALA A 74 -29.54 1.13 10.49
C ALA A 74 -28.66 1.34 9.26
N LEU A 75 -29.25 1.54 8.08
CA LEU A 75 -28.51 1.78 6.84
C LEU A 75 -27.67 3.06 6.90
N GLN A 76 -28.23 4.15 7.46
CA GLN A 76 -27.53 5.42 7.63
C GLN A 76 -26.34 5.35 8.61
N SER A 77 -26.24 4.27 9.40
CA SER A 77 -25.13 4.06 10.33
C SER A 77 -23.98 3.25 9.73
N ILE A 78 -24.15 2.66 8.55
CA ILE A 78 -23.12 1.82 7.93
C ILE A 78 -21.93 2.68 7.54
N THR A 79 -20.76 2.26 7.99
CA THR A 79 -19.49 2.93 7.73
C THR A 79 -18.64 2.10 6.78
N TYR A 80 -17.76 2.79 6.07
CA TYR A 80 -16.69 2.19 5.28
C TYR A 80 -15.35 2.41 5.97
N HIS A 81 -14.52 1.37 5.92
CA HIS A 81 -13.12 1.39 6.32
C HIS A 81 -12.31 0.52 5.36
N SER A 82 -11.00 0.77 5.25
CA SER A 82 -10.06 -0.09 4.53
C SER A 82 -8.84 -0.34 5.41
N THR A 83 -8.41 -1.60 5.48
CA THR A 83 -7.17 -2.04 6.13
C THR A 83 -6.00 -2.22 5.14
N SER A 84 -6.19 -1.88 3.87
CA SER A 84 -5.11 -1.87 2.87
C SER A 84 -4.28 -0.60 3.02
N GLU A 85 -2.95 -0.73 2.94
CA GLU A 85 -1.98 0.37 2.75
C GLU A 85 -1.80 0.73 1.26
N ASP A 86 -2.56 0.10 0.35
CA ASP A 86 -2.89 0.67 -0.95
C ASP A 86 -4.35 0.37 -1.24
N PRO A 87 -5.29 1.19 -0.76
CA PRO A 87 -6.71 1.01 -1.03
C PRO A 87 -7.05 1.33 -2.50
N THR A 88 -6.12 1.89 -3.28
CA THR A 88 -6.35 2.34 -4.65
C THR A 88 -5.84 1.38 -5.72
N ILE A 89 -5.15 0.29 -5.34
CA ILE A 89 -4.62 -0.73 -6.25
C ILE A 89 -5.61 -1.20 -7.33
N THR A 90 -6.90 -1.28 -6.98
CA THR A 90 -7.98 -1.66 -7.91
C THR A 90 -8.70 -0.46 -8.51
N SER A 91 -8.95 0.59 -7.71
CA SER A 91 -9.78 1.75 -8.08
C SER A 91 -9.69 2.85 -7.03
N PHE A 92 -9.78 4.12 -7.46
CA PHE A 92 -9.95 5.29 -6.58
C PHE A 92 -11.37 5.47 -6.05
N ASN A 93 -12.34 4.69 -6.55
CA ASN A 93 -13.73 4.78 -6.14
C ASN A 93 -14.31 3.41 -5.79
N ARG A 94 -15.20 3.40 -4.81
CA ARG A 94 -16.13 2.29 -4.53
C ARG A 94 -17.54 2.72 -4.89
N THR A 95 -18.24 1.87 -5.63
CA THR A 95 -19.70 1.99 -5.75
C THR A 95 -20.33 1.07 -4.72
N ILE A 96 -21.16 1.64 -3.86
CA ILE A 96 -21.94 0.91 -2.87
C ILE A 96 -23.35 0.76 -3.41
N THR A 97 -23.85 -0.47 -3.50
CA THR A 97 -25.22 -0.79 -3.91
C THR A 97 -26.02 -1.21 -2.69
N TRP A 98 -27.21 -0.62 -2.55
CA TRP A 98 -28.13 -0.85 -1.45
C TRP A 98 -29.41 -1.49 -1.97
N GLU A 99 -29.83 -2.58 -1.35
CA GLU A 99 -31.10 -3.25 -1.59
C GLU A 99 -31.68 -3.73 -0.26
N VAL A 100 -32.98 -3.53 -0.04
CA VAL A 100 -33.72 -4.07 1.11
C VAL A 100 -34.83 -5.01 0.63
N THR A 101 -35.28 -5.88 1.53
CA THR A 101 -36.39 -6.81 1.31
C THR A 101 -37.45 -6.56 2.37
N ASP A 102 -38.68 -6.28 1.96
CA ASP A 102 -39.81 -6.09 2.86
C ASP A 102 -40.16 -7.37 3.67
N ALA A 103 -41.07 -7.26 4.62
CA ALA A 103 -41.42 -8.34 5.55
C ALA A 103 -42.69 -9.11 5.20
N ASP A 104 -43.33 -8.86 4.04
CA ASP A 104 -44.61 -9.47 3.65
C ASP A 104 -45.71 -9.27 4.72
N SER A 105 -45.78 -8.08 5.30
CA SER A 105 -46.75 -7.73 6.36
C SER A 105 -48.18 -7.65 5.81
N ASP A 106 -48.31 -7.41 4.50
CA ASP A 106 -49.59 -7.32 3.78
C ASP A 106 -50.09 -8.68 3.25
N GLY A 107 -49.22 -9.70 3.22
CA GLY A 107 -49.50 -11.05 2.73
C GLY A 107 -49.41 -11.23 1.21
N ALA A 108 -48.80 -10.30 0.48
CA ALA A 108 -48.57 -10.37 -0.97
C ALA A 108 -47.28 -11.10 -1.40
N GLY A 109 -46.41 -11.40 -0.44
CA GLY A 109 -45.09 -12.02 -0.60
C GLY A 109 -43.96 -10.99 -0.55
N ALA A 110 -42.81 -11.38 0.00
CA ALA A 110 -41.69 -10.46 0.16
C ALA A 110 -40.99 -10.12 -1.17
N GLU A 111 -40.63 -8.85 -1.37
CA GLU A 111 -40.01 -8.33 -2.60
C GLU A 111 -38.74 -7.51 -2.30
N ILE A 112 -37.84 -7.45 -3.29
CA ILE A 112 -36.59 -6.69 -3.18
C ILE A 112 -36.78 -5.30 -3.79
N SER A 113 -36.36 -4.26 -3.06
CA SER A 113 -36.36 -2.88 -3.53
C SER A 113 -35.52 -2.71 -4.81
N THR A 114 -35.81 -1.67 -5.61
CA THR A 114 -34.87 -1.28 -6.66
C THR A 114 -33.54 -0.83 -6.08
N ALA A 115 -32.44 -1.38 -6.59
CA ALA A 115 -31.10 -1.00 -6.20
C ALA A 115 -30.83 0.52 -6.35
N VAL A 116 -30.27 1.12 -5.31
CA VAL A 116 -29.72 2.48 -5.33
C VAL A 116 -28.23 2.45 -5.02
N THR A 117 -27.51 3.53 -5.33
CA THR A 117 -26.05 3.55 -5.17
C THR A 117 -25.51 4.80 -4.49
N SER A 118 -24.49 4.63 -3.65
CA SER A 118 -23.62 5.69 -3.15
C SER A 118 -22.21 5.50 -3.71
N THR A 119 -21.40 6.56 -3.72
CA THR A 119 -19.99 6.48 -4.17
C THR A 119 -19.07 6.94 -3.06
N ILE A 120 -18.04 6.15 -2.80
CA ILE A 120 -16.94 6.52 -1.91
C ILE A 120 -15.74 6.82 -2.80
N THR A 121 -15.24 8.06 -2.73
CA THR A 121 -13.94 8.41 -3.32
C THR A 121 -12.85 8.26 -2.26
N ILE A 122 -11.79 7.57 -2.64
CA ILE A 122 -10.64 7.27 -1.80
C ILE A 122 -9.51 8.22 -2.15
N THR A 123 -8.92 8.82 -1.12
CA THR A 123 -7.68 9.59 -1.21
C THR A 123 -6.56 8.74 -0.61
N PRO A 124 -5.59 8.24 -1.42
CA PRO A 124 -4.45 7.50 -0.88
C PRO A 124 -3.50 8.43 -0.12
N ILE A 125 -2.70 7.84 0.77
CA ILE A 125 -1.57 8.43 1.46
C ILE A 125 -0.36 7.60 1.05
N ASN A 126 0.57 8.19 0.30
CA ASN A 126 1.79 7.49 -0.06
C ASN A 126 2.71 7.31 1.15
N ASP A 127 3.22 6.09 1.31
CA ASP A 127 4.32 5.76 2.21
C ASP A 127 5.60 5.50 1.40
N PRO A 128 6.75 6.05 1.83
CA PRO A 128 8.01 5.82 1.12
C PRO A 128 8.52 4.38 1.32
N PRO A 129 9.34 3.88 0.39
CA PRO A 129 9.97 2.57 0.53
C PRO A 129 10.81 2.53 1.80
N VAL A 130 10.86 1.38 2.47
CA VAL A 130 11.71 1.10 3.62
C VAL A 130 12.87 0.20 3.20
N MET A 131 14.09 0.63 3.49
CA MET A 131 15.32 -0.12 3.23
C MET A 131 16.12 -0.34 4.50
N THR A 132 16.67 -1.55 4.66
CA THR A 132 17.69 -1.84 5.68
C THR A 132 18.99 -2.24 5.01
N ALA A 133 20.10 -1.65 5.47
CA ALA A 133 21.43 -1.99 5.02
C ALA A 133 22.39 -1.71 6.19
N ASP A 134 23.15 -2.71 6.63
CA ASP A 134 23.87 -2.68 7.92
C ASP A 134 25.22 -3.43 7.88
N ALA A 135 25.62 -3.97 6.73
CA ALA A 135 26.86 -4.74 6.62
C ALA A 135 28.10 -3.84 6.64
N THR A 136 29.16 -4.33 7.28
CA THR A 136 30.50 -3.73 7.20
C THR A 136 31.35 -4.57 6.26
N LEU A 137 32.01 -3.92 5.30
CA LEU A 137 33.00 -4.55 4.44
C LEU A 137 34.41 -4.19 4.92
N ASP A 138 35.20 -5.19 5.30
CA ASP A 138 36.65 -5.03 5.46
C ASP A 138 37.29 -5.13 4.06
N TYR A 139 37.93 -4.06 3.59
CA TYR A 139 38.55 -4.03 2.26
C TYR A 139 40.07 -3.90 2.35
N THR A 140 40.80 -4.84 1.75
CA THR A 140 42.26 -4.74 1.65
C THR A 140 42.66 -3.96 0.41
N GLU A 141 43.67 -3.11 0.53
CA GLU A 141 44.29 -2.45 -0.64
C GLU A 141 44.61 -3.47 -1.75
N ASN A 142 44.35 -3.09 -3.00
CA ASN A 142 44.53 -3.93 -4.19
C ASN A 142 43.67 -5.21 -4.23
N GLU A 143 42.68 -5.34 -3.36
CA GLU A 143 41.68 -6.41 -3.44
C GLU A 143 40.79 -6.27 -4.68
N ALA A 144 40.23 -7.40 -5.12
CA ALA A 144 39.23 -7.39 -6.19
C ALA A 144 37.96 -6.65 -5.75
N ALA A 145 37.14 -6.26 -6.71
CA ALA A 145 35.83 -5.68 -6.42
C ALA A 145 35.01 -6.62 -5.52
N THR A 146 34.57 -6.11 -4.37
CA THR A 146 33.96 -6.92 -3.31
C THR A 146 32.60 -6.36 -2.92
N VAL A 147 31.63 -7.25 -2.71
CA VAL A 147 30.25 -6.88 -2.37
C VAL A 147 30.21 -6.17 -1.02
N ILE A 148 29.47 -5.06 -0.97
CA ILE A 148 29.40 -4.21 0.24
C ILE A 148 28.42 -4.81 1.26
N ASP A 149 27.17 -5.05 0.82
CA ASP A 149 26.12 -5.59 1.67
C ASP A 149 25.22 -6.52 0.85
N ASN A 150 25.28 -7.83 1.11
CA ASN A 150 24.44 -8.83 0.45
C ASN A 150 23.15 -9.16 1.23
N THR A 151 22.87 -8.41 2.31
CA THR A 151 21.73 -8.62 3.21
C THR A 151 20.64 -7.56 3.06
N ILE A 152 20.86 -6.52 2.25
CA ILE A 152 19.93 -5.40 2.01
C ILE A 152 18.49 -5.86 1.86
N THR A 153 17.55 -5.25 2.58
CA THR A 153 16.11 -5.50 2.37
C THR A 153 15.43 -4.24 1.87
N ILE A 154 14.37 -4.41 1.09
CA ILE A 154 13.51 -3.34 0.58
C ILE A 154 12.07 -3.83 0.70
N THR A 155 11.22 -3.02 1.28
CA THR A 155 9.77 -3.20 1.35
C THR A 155 9.12 -1.86 1.07
N ASP A 156 7.92 -1.89 0.55
CA ASP A 156 7.11 -0.70 0.31
C ASP A 156 5.65 -1.11 0.57
N ALA A 157 4.89 -0.21 1.19
CA ALA A 157 3.52 -0.50 1.63
C ALA A 157 2.52 -0.29 0.48
N ASP A 158 2.80 0.71 -0.37
CA ASP A 158 1.96 1.10 -1.49
C ASP A 158 2.40 0.43 -2.80
N ASP A 159 3.71 0.29 -3.00
CA ASP A 159 4.29 -0.07 -4.30
C ASP A 159 4.97 -1.44 -4.31
N ILE A 160 4.89 -2.11 -5.46
CA ILE A 160 5.63 -3.37 -5.72
C ILE A 160 6.86 -3.17 -6.62
N GLU A 161 7.05 -1.94 -7.10
CA GLU A 161 8.12 -1.53 -8.02
C GLU A 161 8.90 -0.34 -7.45
N ILE A 162 10.17 -0.28 -7.84
CA ILE A 162 11.09 0.83 -7.54
C ILE A 162 11.56 1.41 -8.88
N ASP A 163 11.64 2.73 -8.97
CA ASP A 163 11.96 3.46 -10.21
C ASP A 163 13.42 3.90 -10.30
N GLY A 164 14.09 3.98 -9.15
CA GLY A 164 15.48 4.39 -9.10
C GLY A 164 16.12 4.22 -7.73
N GLY A 165 17.40 4.57 -7.68
CA GLY A 165 18.13 4.65 -6.43
C GLY A 165 19.51 5.25 -6.60
N THR A 166 20.15 5.55 -5.48
CA THR A 166 21.55 5.95 -5.47
C THR A 166 22.32 5.20 -4.42
N VAL A 167 23.59 4.92 -4.71
CA VAL A 167 24.56 4.44 -3.73
C VAL A 167 25.75 5.39 -3.76
N THR A 168 26.02 6.03 -2.63
CA THR A 168 26.95 7.16 -2.54
C THR A 168 28.06 6.84 -1.56
N ILE A 169 29.31 7.09 -1.95
CA ILE A 169 30.42 7.18 -1.00
C ILE A 169 30.33 8.56 -0.33
N SER A 170 29.54 8.65 0.74
CA SER A 170 29.16 9.92 1.39
C SER A 170 30.27 10.51 2.26
N SER A 171 31.23 9.68 2.68
CA SER A 171 32.43 10.11 3.39
C SER A 171 33.61 9.22 3.04
N GLY A 172 34.83 9.78 3.13
CA GLY A 172 36.08 9.05 2.90
C GLY A 172 36.36 8.68 1.45
N PHE A 173 35.68 9.31 0.49
CA PHE A 173 35.97 9.09 -0.92
C PHE A 173 37.42 9.46 -1.26
N THR A 174 38.11 8.54 -1.93
CA THR A 174 39.44 8.73 -2.50
C THR A 174 39.39 8.57 -4.01
N GLU A 175 40.20 9.34 -4.75
CA GLU A 175 40.32 9.18 -6.20
C GLU A 175 40.71 7.73 -6.55
N GLY A 176 39.97 7.11 -7.47
CA GLY A 176 40.09 5.69 -7.79
C GLY A 176 39.06 4.78 -7.10
N ASP A 177 38.31 5.29 -6.11
CA ASP A 177 37.17 4.57 -5.54
C ASP A 177 36.02 4.50 -6.55
N THR A 178 35.42 3.31 -6.66
CA THR A 178 34.30 3.03 -7.57
C THR A 178 33.26 2.15 -6.88
N LEU A 179 32.00 2.41 -7.24
CA LEU A 179 30.87 1.54 -6.94
C LEU A 179 30.35 0.97 -8.26
N ILE A 180 30.21 -0.35 -8.33
CA ILE A 180 29.84 -1.04 -9.57
C ILE A 180 28.66 -1.96 -9.28
N LEU A 181 27.62 -1.86 -10.10
CA LEU A 181 26.52 -2.82 -10.09
C LEU A 181 26.92 -4.06 -10.89
N GLY A 182 26.91 -5.25 -10.25
CA GLY A 182 27.46 -6.47 -10.85
C GLY A 182 26.69 -6.98 -12.06
N ASN A 183 25.36 -7.04 -11.99
CA ASN A 183 24.50 -7.43 -13.10
C ASN A 183 23.23 -6.57 -13.11
N PRO A 184 23.15 -5.52 -13.94
CA PRO A 184 22.07 -4.56 -13.86
C PRO A 184 20.73 -5.10 -14.39
N GLY A 185 20.71 -6.23 -15.12
CA GLY A 185 19.48 -6.72 -15.74
C GLY A 185 18.90 -5.68 -16.71
N SER A 186 17.67 -5.23 -16.46
CA SER A 186 17.02 -4.13 -17.20
C SER A 186 17.27 -2.73 -16.62
N LEU A 187 17.97 -2.64 -15.49
CA LEU A 187 18.32 -1.37 -14.87
C LEU A 187 19.50 -0.74 -15.62
N ASP A 188 19.61 0.58 -15.52
CA ASP A 188 20.76 1.34 -16.02
C ASP A 188 21.54 1.91 -14.84
N THR A 189 22.86 2.04 -14.99
CA THR A 189 23.70 2.64 -13.94
C THR A 189 24.75 3.60 -14.47
N THR A 190 24.98 4.67 -13.72
CA THR A 190 26.08 5.60 -13.96
C THR A 190 26.79 5.93 -12.66
N PHE A 191 28.11 5.75 -12.60
CA PHE A 191 28.94 6.22 -11.49
C PHE A 191 29.61 7.55 -11.84
N SER A 192 29.29 8.61 -11.09
CA SER A 192 29.87 9.94 -11.28
C SER A 192 29.82 10.72 -9.97
N ASN A 193 30.84 11.53 -9.70
CA ASN A 193 30.92 12.36 -8.49
C ASN A 193 30.60 11.56 -7.21
N ASN A 194 31.17 10.36 -7.06
CA ASN A 194 31.04 9.50 -5.88
C ASN A 194 29.65 8.85 -5.69
N VAL A 195 28.76 9.01 -6.67
CA VAL A 195 27.39 8.49 -6.66
C VAL A 195 27.23 7.48 -7.79
N LEU A 196 26.81 6.27 -7.44
CA LEU A 196 26.23 5.30 -8.36
C LEU A 196 24.74 5.56 -8.46
N THR A 197 24.31 6.17 -9.56
CA THR A 197 22.89 6.34 -9.87
C THR A 197 22.39 5.09 -10.57
N ILE A 198 21.25 4.56 -10.11
CA ILE A 198 20.52 3.44 -10.69
C ILE A 198 19.19 4.00 -11.20
N THR A 199 18.85 3.70 -12.45
CA THR A 199 17.60 4.16 -13.07
C THR A 199 16.87 3.00 -13.74
N GLY A 200 15.55 3.11 -13.79
CA GLY A 200 14.67 2.19 -14.51
C GLY A 200 13.76 1.44 -13.55
N THR A 201 12.51 1.26 -13.94
CA THR A 201 11.51 0.57 -13.10
C THR A 201 11.82 -0.92 -13.00
N GLY A 202 11.69 -1.47 -11.79
CA GLY A 202 11.83 -2.91 -11.54
C GLY A 202 11.17 -3.33 -10.24
N SER A 203 10.83 -4.61 -10.12
CA SER A 203 10.21 -5.12 -8.89
C SER A 203 11.12 -4.92 -7.66
N LEU A 204 10.52 -4.89 -6.46
CA LEU A 204 11.25 -4.89 -5.19
C LEU A 204 12.35 -5.97 -5.13
N ASN A 205 12.07 -7.17 -5.65
CA ASN A 205 13.07 -8.26 -5.70
C ASN A 205 14.22 -7.94 -6.66
N ASN A 206 13.94 -7.35 -7.83
CA ASN A 206 15.00 -6.98 -8.77
C ASN A 206 15.91 -5.90 -8.18
N TYR A 207 15.34 -4.88 -7.55
CA TYR A 207 16.12 -3.84 -6.88
C TYR A 207 16.92 -4.39 -5.70
N ARG A 208 16.33 -5.27 -4.89
CA ARG A 208 17.05 -5.94 -3.80
C ARG A 208 18.25 -6.73 -4.30
N ASP A 209 18.05 -7.54 -5.34
CA ASP A 209 19.13 -8.36 -5.90
C ASP A 209 20.21 -7.50 -6.57
N ALA A 210 19.81 -6.39 -7.21
CA ALA A 210 20.72 -5.41 -7.78
C ALA A 210 21.58 -4.77 -6.67
N LEU A 211 20.98 -4.16 -5.65
CA LEU A 211 21.70 -3.51 -4.56
C LEU A 211 22.65 -4.48 -3.84
N ARG A 212 22.20 -5.72 -3.61
CA ARG A 212 23.02 -6.80 -3.00
C ARG A 212 24.19 -7.26 -3.86
N SER A 213 24.24 -6.87 -5.13
CA SER A 213 25.35 -7.17 -6.05
C SER A 213 26.34 -6.02 -6.19
N ILE A 214 26.10 -4.88 -5.52
CA ILE A 214 26.98 -3.72 -5.64
C ILE A 214 28.29 -4.00 -4.93
N THR A 215 29.36 -3.81 -5.69
CA THR A 215 30.73 -3.99 -5.22
C THR A 215 31.44 -2.66 -5.06
N TYR A 216 32.26 -2.54 -4.03
CA TYR A 216 33.28 -1.51 -3.90
C TYR A 216 34.60 -1.99 -4.49
N HIS A 217 35.32 -1.08 -5.16
CA HIS A 217 36.69 -1.29 -5.60
C HIS A 217 37.47 0.04 -5.56
N SER A 218 38.75 -0.03 -5.22
CA SER A 218 39.67 1.12 -5.28
C SER A 218 40.88 0.78 -6.13
N THR A 219 41.23 1.69 -7.05
CA THR A 219 42.50 1.64 -7.81
C THR A 219 43.61 2.50 -7.18
N SER A 220 43.38 3.08 -6.00
CA SER A 220 44.39 3.85 -5.29
C SER A 220 45.41 2.92 -4.64
N GLU A 221 46.70 3.23 -4.80
CA GLU A 221 47.84 2.59 -4.09
C GLU A 221 48.11 3.26 -2.72
N ASP A 222 47.21 4.14 -2.29
CA ASP A 222 47.05 4.56 -0.90
C ASP A 222 45.58 4.95 -0.69
N PRO A 223 44.67 3.96 -0.55
CA PRO A 223 43.26 4.24 -0.36
C PRO A 223 42.99 4.88 1.02
N THR A 224 43.97 4.99 1.91
CA THR A 224 43.79 5.56 3.25
C THR A 224 44.12 7.05 3.34
N ILE A 225 44.59 7.65 2.22
CA ILE A 225 45.11 9.01 2.19
C ILE A 225 44.11 10.08 2.64
N THR A 226 42.80 9.86 2.41
CA THR A 226 41.73 10.78 2.84
C THR A 226 41.00 10.31 4.09
N SER A 227 40.86 8.99 4.26
CA SER A 227 40.16 8.34 5.38
C SER A 227 40.51 6.86 5.42
N PHE A 228 40.54 6.26 6.61
CA PHE A 228 40.59 4.80 6.74
C PHE A 228 39.25 4.16 6.32
N ASN A 229 38.14 4.85 6.57
CA ASN A 229 36.79 4.32 6.40
C ASN A 229 36.07 5.03 5.25
N ARG A 230 35.22 4.30 4.53
CA ARG A 230 34.21 4.88 3.64
C ARG A 230 32.86 4.83 4.34
N ILE A 231 32.00 5.81 4.12
CA ILE A 231 30.59 5.71 4.50
C ILE A 231 29.81 5.56 3.20
N ILE A 232 28.99 4.51 3.10
CA ILE A 232 28.17 4.20 1.95
C ILE A 232 26.71 4.46 2.31
N SER A 233 26.11 5.44 1.66
CA SER A 233 24.69 5.77 1.83
C SER A 233 23.88 5.23 0.65
N TRP A 234 22.71 4.67 0.93
CA TRP A 234 21.83 4.02 -0.04
C TRP A 234 20.50 4.74 -0.05
N THR A 235 19.94 4.96 -1.24
CA THR A 235 18.59 5.48 -1.40
C THR A 235 17.86 4.72 -2.49
N VAL A 236 16.55 4.58 -2.35
CA VAL A 236 15.63 4.11 -3.40
C VAL A 236 14.46 5.07 -3.53
N THR A 237 13.83 5.03 -4.69
CA THR A 237 12.69 5.86 -5.04
C THR A 237 11.68 5.00 -5.77
N ASP A 238 10.44 4.99 -5.29
CA ASP A 238 9.29 4.31 -5.88
C ASP A 238 8.69 5.09 -7.07
N ALA A 239 7.62 4.54 -7.66
CA ALA A 239 6.93 5.13 -8.80
C ALA A 239 6.22 6.44 -8.47
N ASN A 240 5.92 6.67 -7.18
CA ASN A 240 5.27 7.88 -6.70
C ASN A 240 6.29 8.97 -6.30
N SER A 241 7.57 8.72 -6.59
CA SER A 241 8.71 9.63 -6.48
C SER A 241 9.08 10.01 -5.04
N GLU A 242 8.73 9.19 -4.05
CA GLU A 242 9.17 9.39 -2.68
C GLU A 242 10.55 8.77 -2.43
N ILE A 243 11.39 9.45 -1.63
CA ILE A 243 12.80 9.08 -1.44
C ILE A 243 13.02 8.65 0.01
N LEU A 244 13.58 7.45 0.20
CA LEU A 244 14.13 7.01 1.50
C LEU A 244 15.67 6.91 1.44
N GLY A 245 16.34 7.29 2.52
CA GLY A 245 17.79 7.07 2.72
C GLY A 245 18.11 6.16 3.91
N ALA A 246 19.08 5.27 3.71
CA ALA A 246 19.75 4.47 4.75
C ALA A 246 21.26 4.72 4.71
N GLU A 247 21.92 4.81 5.87
CA GLU A 247 23.37 5.05 5.99
C GLU A 247 24.11 3.80 6.49
N ILE A 248 25.19 3.41 5.81
CA ILE A 248 26.13 2.36 6.27
C ILE A 248 27.53 2.96 6.44
N SER A 249 28.23 2.60 7.50
CA SER A 249 29.67 2.82 7.64
C SER A 249 30.43 1.55 7.22
N THR A 250 31.35 1.64 6.26
CA THR A 250 32.33 0.57 5.96
C THR A 250 33.65 0.88 6.67
N ALA A 251 34.26 -0.13 7.29
CA ALA A 251 35.51 0.01 8.06
C ALA A 251 36.75 -0.23 7.20
#